data_AF-G2GFV5-F1
#
_entry.id   AF-G2GFV5-F1
#
_cell.length_a   1.000
_cell.length_b   1.000
_cell.length_c   1.000
_cell.angle_alpha   90.00
_cell.angle_beta   90.00
_cell.angle_gamma   90.00
#
_symmetry.space_group_name_H-M   'P 1'
#
loop_
_entity.id
_entity.type
_entity.pdbx_description
1 polymer ?
#
loop_
_entity_poly.entity_id
_entity_poly.type
_entity_poly.pdbx_seq_one_letter_code
_entity_poly.pdbx_strand_id
1 'polypeptide(L)'
;GGLTGWPKTSGGRGLHVFVPIEPRWTFTQVRRAAIAVGRELERRMPQQVTIRWWKEERGERIFVDYNQTARDRTIASAYSVRPRPHAPVSAPLRWDEVGVAHPRDFDIVTMPRRYAELGDVHADMDATRYSLDALLDLAAKDERDHGLGDLPYPPEYPKMPGEPTRVQPSRARKAAPKEPGT
;
A
#
# COMPACT_ATOMS: atom_id res chain seq x y z
N GLY A 1 -13.64 -8.02 -14.44
CA GLY A 1 -12.55 -7.27 -15.10
C GLY A 1 -11.36 -7.20 -14.18
N GLY A 2 -10.15 -7.17 -14.71
CA GLY A 2 -8.93 -6.95 -13.90
C GLY A 2 -8.69 -5.46 -13.62
N LEU A 3 -7.80 -5.18 -12.66
CA LEU A 3 -7.25 -3.84 -12.41
C LEU A 3 -5.85 -3.76 -13.03
N THR A 4 -5.50 -2.62 -13.61
CA THR A 4 -4.13 -2.35 -14.06
C THR A 4 -3.43 -1.43 -13.08
N GLY A 5 -2.32 -1.91 -12.54
CA GLY A 5 -1.47 -1.14 -11.63
C GLY A 5 -0.31 -0.45 -12.37
N TRP A 6 0.16 0.66 -11.82
CA TRP A 6 1.25 1.49 -12.33
C TRP A 6 2.34 1.61 -11.26
N PRO A 7 3.43 0.82 -11.35
CA PRO A 7 4.42 0.73 -10.29
C PRO A 7 5.41 1.89 -10.32
N LYS A 8 5.87 2.31 -9.15
CA LYS A 8 6.98 3.24 -8.98
C LYS A 8 7.79 2.92 -7.74
N THR A 9 9.08 3.19 -7.76
CA THR A 9 9.87 3.16 -6.53
C THR A 9 9.40 4.27 -5.60
N SER A 10 9.52 4.05 -4.29
CA SER A 10 9.24 5.11 -3.30
C SER A 10 10.38 6.12 -3.18
N GLY A 11 11.56 5.86 -3.76
CA GLY A 11 12.83 6.53 -3.39
C GLY A 11 13.30 6.18 -1.97
N GLY A 12 12.82 5.07 -1.42
CA GLY A 12 13.20 4.46 -0.15
C GLY A 12 13.34 2.95 -0.32
N ARG A 13 12.81 2.17 0.62
CA ARG A 13 12.88 0.68 0.59
C ARG A 13 11.63 0.01 0.01
N GLY A 14 10.61 0.79 -0.38
CA GLY A 14 9.31 0.26 -0.80
C GLY A 14 8.97 0.59 -2.25
N LEU A 15 7.90 -0.07 -2.72
CA LEU A 15 7.26 0.13 -4.02
C LEU A 15 5.87 0.74 -3.79
N HIS A 16 5.44 1.67 -4.65
CA HIS A 16 4.05 2.12 -4.71
C HIS A 16 3.44 1.62 -6.02
N VAL A 17 2.17 1.23 -6.00
CA VAL A 17 1.41 0.87 -7.20
C VAL A 17 0.16 1.73 -7.23
N PHE A 18 -0.01 2.50 -8.30
CA PHE A 18 -1.22 3.29 -8.52
C PHE A 18 -2.23 2.51 -9.35
N VAL A 19 -3.51 2.63 -9.01
CA VAL A 19 -4.62 2.07 -9.78
C VAL A 19 -5.62 3.21 -10.02
N PRO A 20 -5.77 3.69 -11.26
CA PRO A 20 -6.74 4.74 -11.59
C PRO A 20 -8.16 4.22 -11.44
N ILE A 21 -8.97 4.92 -10.66
CA ILE A 21 -10.36 4.53 -10.39
C ILE A 21 -11.32 5.62 -10.85
N GLU A 22 -12.58 5.24 -11.07
CA GLU A 22 -13.66 6.21 -11.21
C GLU A 22 -13.81 7.02 -9.90
N PRO A 23 -14.03 8.34 -9.95
CA PRO A 23 -14.07 9.19 -8.76
C PRO A 23 -15.44 9.15 -8.06
N ARG A 24 -15.97 7.95 -7.77
CA ARG A 24 -17.32 7.76 -7.19
C ARG A 24 -17.35 7.09 -5.82
N TRP A 25 -16.18 6.74 -5.26
CA TRP A 25 -16.05 6.12 -3.93
C TRP A 25 -15.45 7.09 -2.92
N THR A 26 -15.90 6.98 -1.66
CA THR A 26 -15.34 7.72 -0.53
C THR A 26 -13.97 7.17 -0.11
N PHE A 27 -13.21 7.94 0.67
CA PHE A 27 -11.95 7.47 1.28
C PHE A 27 -12.13 6.16 2.06
N THR A 28 -13.24 6.00 2.78
CA THR A 28 -13.52 4.77 3.54
C THR A 28 -13.76 3.58 2.63
N GLN A 29 -14.45 3.75 1.50
CA GLN A 29 -14.65 2.70 0.51
C GLN A 29 -13.34 2.33 -0.20
N VAL A 30 -12.55 3.32 -0.64
CA VAL A 30 -11.23 3.07 -1.26
C VAL A 30 -10.30 2.32 -0.30
N ARG A 31 -10.31 2.70 0.98
CA ARG A 31 -9.55 1.98 2.02
C ARG A 31 -10.03 0.56 2.25
N ARG A 32 -11.35 0.31 2.28
CA ARG A 32 -11.88 -1.07 2.36
C ARG A 32 -11.44 -1.91 1.16
N ALA A 33 -11.44 -1.34 -0.05
CA ALA A 33 -10.93 -2.02 -1.23
C ALA A 33 -9.42 -2.34 -1.11
N ALA A 34 -8.61 -1.41 -0.61
CA ALA A 34 -7.18 -1.63 -0.36
C ALA A 34 -6.92 -2.72 0.70
N ILE A 35 -7.75 -2.79 1.75
CA ILE A 35 -7.71 -3.87 2.76
C ILE A 35 -8.00 -5.22 2.10
N ALA A 36 -9.03 -5.32 1.26
CA ALA A 36 -9.36 -6.55 0.54
C ALA A 36 -8.22 -7.02 -0.38
N VAL A 37 -7.57 -6.09 -1.09
CA VAL A 37 -6.35 -6.40 -1.87
C VAL A 37 -5.23 -6.93 -0.96
N GLY A 38 -4.96 -6.25 0.15
CA GLY A 38 -3.93 -6.67 1.09
C GLY A 38 -4.17 -8.07 1.68
N ARG A 39 -5.42 -8.38 2.04
CA ARG A 39 -5.83 -9.71 2.51
C ARG A 39 -5.62 -10.77 1.45
N GLU A 40 -6.01 -10.47 0.23
CA GLU A 40 -5.87 -11.42 -0.87
C GLU A 40 -4.39 -11.70 -1.18
N LEU A 41 -3.54 -10.68 -1.12
CA LEU A 41 -2.09 -10.86 -1.24
C LEU A 41 -1.51 -11.68 -0.07
N GLU A 42 -1.92 -11.40 1.17
CA GLU A 42 -1.49 -12.17 2.34
C GLU A 42 -1.96 -13.64 2.26
N ARG A 43 -3.19 -13.91 1.81
CA ARG A 43 -3.69 -15.28 1.60
C ARG A 43 -2.87 -16.05 0.56
N ARG A 44 -2.50 -15.40 -0.54
CA ARG A 44 -1.71 -16.03 -1.62
C ARG A 44 -0.25 -16.20 -1.26
N MET A 45 0.30 -15.31 -0.44
CA MET A 45 1.73 -15.26 -0.12
C MET A 45 1.96 -15.04 1.39
N PRO A 46 1.46 -15.93 2.27
CA PRO A 46 1.41 -15.67 3.71
C PRO A 46 2.79 -15.55 4.38
N GLN A 47 3.81 -16.16 3.77
CA GLN A 47 5.20 -16.09 4.21
C GLN A 47 5.94 -14.85 3.72
N GLN A 48 5.39 -14.10 2.76
CA GLN A 48 6.05 -12.95 2.12
C GLN A 48 5.30 -11.63 2.35
N VAL A 49 3.98 -11.67 2.50
CA VAL A 49 3.12 -10.49 2.64
C VAL A 49 2.40 -10.51 3.98
N THR A 50 2.16 -9.32 4.53
CA THR A 50 1.38 -9.12 5.75
C THR A 50 0.54 -7.85 5.67
N ILE A 51 -0.63 -7.88 6.30
CA ILE A 51 -1.44 -6.69 6.57
C ILE A 51 -1.52 -6.37 8.07
N ARG A 52 -0.66 -6.98 8.88
CA ARG A 52 -0.65 -6.76 10.32
C ARG A 52 -0.17 -5.35 10.66
N TRP A 53 -1.02 -4.64 11.40
CA TRP A 53 -0.77 -3.25 11.80
C TRP A 53 0.49 -3.11 12.66
N TRP A 54 0.68 -3.99 13.64
CA TRP A 54 1.80 -3.95 14.57
C TRP A 54 3.11 -4.38 13.92
N LYS A 55 4.14 -3.53 14.03
CA LYS A 55 5.44 -3.77 13.35
C LYS A 55 6.10 -5.06 13.85
N GLU A 56 5.98 -5.33 15.14
CA GLU A 56 6.46 -6.54 15.80
C GLU A 56 5.82 -7.84 15.27
N GLU A 57 4.63 -7.76 14.68
CA GLU A 57 3.94 -8.93 14.11
C GLU A 57 4.22 -9.14 12.62
N ARG A 58 4.95 -8.22 11.97
CA ARG A 58 5.23 -8.29 10.53
C ARG A 58 6.30 -9.34 10.22
N GLY A 59 7.28 -9.51 11.10
CA GLY A 59 8.47 -10.30 10.81
C GLY A 59 9.24 -9.70 9.63
N GLU A 60 9.76 -10.57 8.74
CA GLU A 60 10.51 -10.17 7.54
C GLU A 60 9.61 -9.93 6.31
N ARG A 61 8.29 -9.91 6.49
CA ARG A 61 7.31 -9.80 5.41
C ARG A 61 7.10 -8.37 4.93
N ILE A 62 6.73 -8.24 3.65
CA ILE A 62 6.28 -7.01 3.02
C ILE A 62 4.93 -6.61 3.62
N PHE A 63 4.85 -5.41 4.18
CA PHE A 63 3.61 -4.84 4.70
C PHE A 63 2.86 -4.10 3.61
N VAL A 64 1.61 -4.50 3.35
CA VAL A 64 0.69 -3.73 2.49
C VAL A 64 0.05 -2.64 3.33
N ASP A 65 0.54 -1.41 3.18
CA ASP A 65 0.05 -0.25 3.95
C ASP A 65 -1.29 0.27 3.42
N TYR A 66 -2.35 -0.43 3.81
CA TYR A 66 -3.74 -0.06 3.49
C TYR A 66 -4.13 1.31 4.06
N ASN A 67 -3.41 1.84 5.05
CA ASN A 67 -3.72 3.16 5.59
C ASN A 67 -3.19 4.29 4.71
N GLN A 68 -2.42 4.03 3.65
CA GLN A 68 -2.03 5.06 2.68
C GLN A 68 -3.19 5.59 1.82
N THR A 69 -4.32 4.88 1.77
CA THR A 69 -5.54 5.35 1.07
C THR A 69 -6.50 6.10 2.00
N ALA A 70 -6.14 6.31 3.27
CA ALA A 70 -6.87 7.22 4.13
C ALA A 70 -6.65 8.68 3.68
N ARG A 71 -7.55 9.58 4.07
CA ARG A 71 -7.44 11.03 3.82
C ARG A 71 -6.16 11.61 4.45
N ASP A 72 -5.58 12.66 3.88
CA ASP A 72 -4.44 13.39 4.46
C ASP A 72 -3.19 12.54 4.72
N ARG A 73 -3.02 11.46 3.95
CA ARG A 73 -1.82 10.61 3.97
C ARG A 73 -0.80 11.12 2.96
N THR A 74 0.45 11.19 3.38
CA THR A 74 1.55 11.63 2.51
C THR A 74 2.02 10.49 1.60
N ILE A 75 2.00 10.75 0.30
CA ILE A 75 2.57 9.89 -0.74
C ILE A 75 3.48 10.77 -1.60
N ALA A 76 4.76 10.39 -1.72
CA ALA A 76 5.66 11.04 -2.67
C ALA A 76 5.15 10.86 -4.10
N SER A 77 5.00 11.95 -4.84
CA SER A 77 4.53 11.92 -6.23
C SER A 77 5.52 11.20 -7.14
N ALA A 78 5.05 10.77 -8.31
CA ALA A 78 5.94 10.33 -9.38
C ALA A 78 6.96 11.43 -9.71
N TYR A 79 8.21 11.05 -9.99
CA TYR A 79 9.34 11.94 -10.29
C TYR A 79 9.80 12.88 -9.16
N SER A 80 9.15 12.89 -7.98
CA SER A 80 9.63 13.69 -6.86
C SER A 80 10.96 13.17 -6.29
N VAL A 81 11.88 14.10 -6.03
CA VAL A 81 13.13 13.85 -5.29
C VAL A 81 12.81 13.64 -3.81
N ARG A 82 13.51 12.70 -3.16
CA ARG A 82 13.38 12.43 -1.73
C ARG A 82 14.51 13.09 -0.95
N PRO A 83 14.24 13.63 0.26
CA PRO A 83 15.26 14.23 1.13
C PRO A 83 16.06 13.13 1.84
N ARG A 84 16.88 12.40 1.09
CA ARG A 84 17.76 11.33 1.57
C ARG A 84 19.14 11.47 0.91
N PRO A 85 20.20 10.87 1.50
CA PRO A 85 21.49 10.78 0.84
C PRO A 85 21.36 10.27 -0.60
N HIS A 86 22.12 10.86 -1.52
CA HIS A 86 22.06 10.64 -2.97
C HIS A 86 20.78 11.17 -3.67
N ALA A 87 19.86 11.83 -2.97
CA ALA A 87 18.68 12.46 -3.56
C ALA A 87 17.87 11.51 -4.49
N PRO A 88 17.45 10.33 -3.99
CA PRO A 88 16.76 9.35 -4.81
C PRO A 88 15.41 9.89 -5.29
N VAL A 89 14.98 9.41 -6.45
CA VAL A 89 13.70 9.80 -7.05
C VAL A 89 12.65 8.72 -6.81
N SER A 90 11.41 9.14 -6.55
CA SER A 90 10.21 8.29 -6.59
C SER A 90 9.87 7.96 -8.05
N ALA A 91 10.58 6.97 -8.60
CA ALA A 91 10.71 6.75 -10.03
C ALA A 91 9.61 5.83 -10.60
N PRO A 92 8.80 6.29 -11.56
CA PRO A 92 7.92 5.44 -12.35
C PRO A 92 8.65 4.32 -13.08
N LEU A 93 8.06 3.13 -13.04
CA LEU A 93 8.57 1.92 -13.66
C LEU A 93 7.51 1.30 -14.57
N ARG A 94 7.98 0.57 -15.58
CA ARG A 94 7.22 -0.47 -16.26
C ARG A 94 7.23 -1.75 -15.42
N TRP A 95 6.28 -2.66 -15.64
CA TRP A 95 6.17 -3.89 -14.85
C TRP A 95 7.36 -4.85 -15.03
N ASP A 96 7.94 -4.92 -16.22
CA ASP A 96 9.13 -5.72 -16.54
C ASP A 96 10.39 -5.24 -15.81
N GLU A 97 10.43 -3.97 -15.39
CA GLU A 97 11.55 -3.40 -14.63
C GLU A 97 11.49 -3.76 -13.14
N VAL A 98 10.31 -4.08 -12.59
CA VAL A 98 10.12 -4.23 -11.13
C VAL A 98 11.03 -5.30 -10.52
N GLY A 99 11.28 -6.39 -11.22
CA GLY A 99 12.11 -7.50 -10.72
C GLY A 99 13.62 -7.24 -10.72
N VAL A 100 14.08 -6.23 -11.46
CA VAL A 100 15.51 -5.94 -11.66
C VAL A 100 15.92 -4.55 -11.19
N ALA A 101 14.96 -3.65 -11.00
CA ALA A 101 15.19 -2.29 -10.55
C ALA A 101 15.75 -2.25 -9.13
N HIS A 102 16.84 -1.50 -8.95
CA HIS A 102 17.40 -1.22 -7.63
C HIS A 102 17.13 0.25 -7.23
N PRO A 103 16.81 0.56 -5.95
CA PRO A 103 16.46 1.93 -5.54
C PRO A 103 17.54 2.99 -5.79
N ARG A 104 18.81 2.58 -5.95
CA ARG A 104 19.94 3.47 -6.27
C ARG A 104 20.11 3.77 -7.76
N ASP A 105 19.32 3.14 -8.61
CA ASP A 105 19.37 3.38 -10.05
C ASP A 105 18.69 4.71 -10.43
N PHE A 106 17.98 5.32 -9.46
CA PHE A 106 17.08 6.44 -9.69
C PHE A 106 17.34 7.58 -8.70
N ASP A 107 17.94 8.65 -9.21
CA ASP A 107 18.25 9.87 -8.47
C ASP A 107 18.08 11.12 -9.34
N ILE A 108 18.33 12.27 -8.74
CA ILE A 108 18.24 13.58 -9.41
C ILE A 108 19.16 13.70 -10.63
N VAL A 109 20.25 12.93 -10.70
CA VAL A 109 21.24 12.99 -11.78
C VAL A 109 20.89 12.05 -12.94
N THR A 110 20.38 10.86 -12.62
CA THR A 110 20.08 9.78 -13.57
C THR A 110 18.70 9.92 -14.21
N MET A 111 17.72 10.45 -13.46
CA MET A 111 16.33 10.53 -13.92
C MET A 111 16.12 11.39 -15.18
N PRO A 112 16.78 12.56 -15.35
CA PRO A 112 16.62 13.37 -16.56
C PRO A 112 16.99 12.60 -17.84
N ARG A 113 18.09 11.84 -17.81
CA ARG A 113 18.51 11.02 -18.96
C ARG A 113 17.49 9.93 -19.26
N ARG A 114 17.04 9.20 -18.23
CA ARG A 114 16.01 8.17 -18.37
C ARG A 114 14.72 8.73 -18.97
N TYR A 115 14.27 9.89 -18.52
CA TYR A 115 13.07 10.53 -19.06
C TYR A 115 13.25 10.95 -20.52
N ALA A 116 14.42 11.46 -20.90
CA ALA A 116 14.72 11.77 -22.29
C ALA A 116 14.73 10.51 -23.19
N GLU A 117 15.19 9.37 -22.68
CA GLU A 117 15.27 8.10 -23.41
C GLU A 117 13.89 7.41 -23.53
N LEU A 118 13.09 7.41 -22.46
CA LEU A 118 11.88 6.59 -22.37
C LEU A 118 10.56 7.38 -22.40
N GLY A 119 10.62 8.70 -22.21
CA GLY A 119 9.46 9.53 -21.92
C GLY A 119 8.85 9.22 -20.55
N ASP A 120 7.60 9.65 -20.35
CA ASP A 120 6.83 9.27 -19.18
C ASP A 120 6.28 7.85 -19.32
N VAL A 121 6.89 6.89 -18.63
CA VAL A 121 6.44 5.48 -18.65
C VAL A 121 5.06 5.29 -18.00
N HIS A 122 4.50 6.31 -17.36
CA HIS A 122 3.15 6.34 -16.79
C HIS A 122 2.17 7.20 -17.62
N ALA A 123 2.54 7.63 -18.83
CA ALA A 123 1.73 8.55 -19.65
C ALA A 123 0.27 8.07 -19.88
N ASP A 124 0.08 6.76 -20.07
CA ASP A 124 -1.24 6.19 -20.35
C ASP A 124 -2.03 5.81 -19.08
N MET A 125 -1.56 6.20 -17.88
CA MET A 125 -2.21 5.84 -16.62
C MET A 125 -3.68 6.27 -16.59
N ASP A 126 -3.98 7.50 -16.96
CA ASP A 126 -5.35 8.01 -16.93
C ASP A 126 -6.23 7.54 -18.11
N ALA A 127 -5.70 6.76 -19.05
CA ALA A 127 -6.43 6.29 -20.22
C ALA A 127 -7.57 5.31 -19.88
N THR A 128 -7.49 4.63 -18.74
CA THR A 128 -8.54 3.72 -18.26
C THR A 128 -8.73 3.85 -16.76
N ARG A 129 -9.98 4.06 -16.34
CA ARG A 129 -10.39 4.08 -14.94
C ARG A 129 -11.16 2.81 -14.61
N TYR A 130 -10.89 2.24 -13.45
CA TYR A 130 -11.47 0.97 -13.03
C TYR A 130 -12.55 1.15 -11.96
N SER A 131 -13.50 0.21 -11.94
CA SER A 131 -14.45 0.09 -10.84
C SER A 131 -13.87 -0.66 -9.64
N LEU A 132 -14.19 -0.21 -8.43
CA LEU A 132 -13.87 -0.88 -7.17
C LEU A 132 -14.94 -1.88 -6.71
N ASP A 133 -16.06 -2.01 -7.42
CA ASP A 133 -17.21 -2.80 -6.95
C ASP A 133 -16.83 -4.25 -6.59
N ALA A 134 -16.03 -4.93 -7.44
CA ALA A 134 -15.58 -6.29 -7.17
C ALA A 134 -14.70 -6.41 -5.90
N LEU A 135 -13.89 -5.39 -5.59
CA LEU A 135 -13.09 -5.37 -4.36
C LEU A 135 -13.95 -5.06 -3.13
N LEU A 136 -14.98 -4.24 -3.28
CA LEU A 136 -15.95 -3.97 -2.23
C LEU A 136 -16.82 -5.19 -1.93
N ASP A 137 -17.21 -5.95 -2.97
CA ASP A 137 -17.91 -7.23 -2.83
C ASP A 137 -17.02 -8.25 -2.10
N LEU A 138 -15.73 -8.29 -2.44
CA LEU A 138 -14.76 -9.13 -1.74
C LEU A 138 -14.60 -8.70 -0.27
N ALA A 139 -14.52 -7.40 0.01
CA ALA A 139 -14.46 -6.89 1.38
C ALA A 139 -15.72 -7.26 2.18
N ALA A 140 -16.90 -7.14 1.56
CA ALA A 140 -18.16 -7.51 2.19
C ALA A 140 -18.26 -9.02 2.41
N LYS A 141 -17.69 -9.83 1.51
CA LYS A 141 -17.58 -11.28 1.68
C LYS A 141 -16.65 -11.65 2.84
N ASP A 142 -15.46 -11.04 2.92
CA ASP A 142 -14.53 -11.22 4.04
C ASP A 142 -15.19 -10.93 5.39
N GLU A 143 -16.02 -9.87 5.45
CA GLU A 143 -16.75 -9.49 6.65
C GLU A 143 -17.85 -10.51 7.01
N ARG A 144 -18.68 -10.93 6.04
CA ARG A 144 -19.78 -11.88 6.26
C ARG A 144 -19.31 -13.29 6.58
N ASP A 145 -18.36 -13.81 5.81
CA ASP A 145 -18.02 -15.23 5.81
C ASP A 145 -16.88 -15.55 6.79
N HIS A 146 -16.05 -14.55 7.12
CA HIS A 146 -14.85 -14.74 7.93
C HIS A 146 -14.76 -13.80 9.14
N GLY A 147 -15.74 -12.91 9.34
CA GLY A 147 -15.72 -11.91 10.42
C GLY A 147 -14.59 -10.89 10.28
N LEU A 148 -13.99 -10.79 9.09
CA LEU A 148 -12.86 -9.93 8.82
C LEU A 148 -13.37 -8.53 8.40
N GLY A 149 -13.74 -7.72 9.40
CA GLY A 149 -14.23 -6.35 9.21
C GLY A 149 -13.13 -5.32 8.92
N ASP A 150 -13.26 -4.11 9.45
CA ASP A 150 -12.26 -3.05 9.26
C ASP A 150 -10.92 -3.36 9.98
N LEU A 151 -9.84 -2.71 9.56
CA LEU A 151 -8.54 -2.76 10.22
C LEU A 151 -8.24 -1.45 10.95
N PRO A 152 -7.30 -1.43 11.93
CA PRO A 152 -7.00 -0.23 12.68
C PRO A 152 -6.49 0.93 11.81
N TYR A 153 -6.94 2.14 12.14
CA TYR A 153 -6.36 3.38 11.65
C TYR A 153 -5.07 3.73 12.42
N PRO A 154 -4.22 4.63 11.88
CA PRO A 154 -3.12 5.18 12.65
C PRO A 154 -3.62 5.86 13.94
N PRO A 155 -2.91 5.72 15.08
CA PRO A 155 -3.36 6.28 16.36
C PRO A 155 -3.69 7.78 16.32
N GLU A 156 -2.89 8.54 15.57
CA GLU A 156 -2.99 10.00 15.43
C GLU A 156 -4.09 10.47 14.46
N TYR A 157 -4.82 9.54 13.83
CA TYR A 157 -5.68 9.85 12.69
C TYR A 157 -7.06 10.38 13.13
N PRO A 158 -7.45 11.62 12.77
CA PRO A 158 -8.71 12.21 13.21
C PRO A 158 -9.93 11.47 12.63
N LYS A 159 -11.05 11.45 13.37
CA LYS A 159 -12.33 10.92 12.88
C LYS A 159 -13.01 11.92 11.94
N MET A 160 -13.59 11.42 10.85
CA MET A 160 -14.41 12.22 9.95
C MET A 160 -15.88 12.27 10.42
N PRO A 161 -16.62 13.36 10.17
CA PRO A 161 -18.06 13.39 10.42
C PRO A 161 -18.79 12.27 9.66
N GLY A 162 -19.66 11.52 10.36
CA GLY A 162 -20.41 10.40 9.78
C GLY A 162 -19.60 9.12 9.56
N GLU A 163 -18.36 9.05 10.04
CA GLU A 163 -17.54 7.84 9.92
C GLU A 163 -18.02 6.72 10.88
N PRO A 164 -18.09 5.45 10.41
CA PRO A 164 -18.39 4.30 11.26
C PRO A 164 -17.40 4.09 12.40
N THR A 165 -17.79 3.29 13.40
CA THR A 165 -16.91 2.92 14.52
C THR A 165 -15.67 2.17 14.02
N ARG A 166 -14.49 2.69 14.35
CA ARG A 166 -13.20 2.07 13.99
C ARG A 166 -12.84 0.92 14.91
N VAL A 167 -12.17 -0.08 14.35
CA VAL A 167 -11.49 -1.12 15.14
C VAL A 167 -10.29 -0.49 15.86
N GLN A 168 -10.25 -0.65 17.18
CA GLN A 168 -9.12 -0.20 17.97
C GLN A 168 -7.94 -1.18 17.85
N PRO A 169 -6.69 -0.69 17.73
CA PRO A 169 -5.53 -1.55 17.78
C PRO A 169 -5.44 -2.23 19.16
N SER A 170 -5.62 -3.56 19.24
CA SER A 170 -5.22 -4.34 20.43
C SER A 170 -3.87 -5.01 20.17
N ARG A 171 -2.91 -4.82 21.07
CA ARG A 171 -1.60 -5.52 20.99
C ARG A 171 -1.75 -6.95 21.50
N ALA A 172 -1.06 -7.90 20.86
CA ALA A 172 -0.82 -9.20 21.47
C ALA A 172 -0.02 -9.02 22.78
N ARG A 173 -0.52 -9.56 23.90
CA ARG A 173 0.25 -9.60 25.16
C ARG A 173 1.50 -10.47 24.94
N LYS A 174 2.68 -9.99 25.33
CA LYS A 174 3.86 -10.85 25.46
C LYS A 174 3.54 -11.95 26.46
N ALA A 175 3.69 -13.22 26.08
CA ALA A 175 3.64 -14.31 27.04
C ALA A 175 4.75 -14.08 28.09
N ALA A 176 4.38 -14.10 29.37
CA ALA A 176 5.34 -14.00 30.45
C ALA A 176 6.35 -15.17 30.35
N PRO A 177 7.64 -14.95 30.66
CA PRO A 177 8.59 -16.05 30.74
C PRO A 177 8.07 -17.05 31.77
N LYS A 178 8.01 -18.34 31.41
CA LYS A 178 7.80 -19.40 32.40
C LYS A 178 9.02 -19.38 33.33
N GLU A 179 8.78 -19.14 34.61
CA GLU A 179 9.81 -19.37 35.64
C GLU A 179 10.27 -20.83 35.56
N PRO A 180 11.59 -21.10 35.64
CA PRO A 180 12.07 -22.46 35.78
C PRO A 180 11.63 -23.00 37.14
N GLY A 181 10.76 -24.00 37.13
CA GLY A 181 10.37 -24.74 38.32
C GLY A 181 11.57 -25.47 38.92
N THR A 182 11.63 -25.42 40.25
CA THR A 182 12.51 -26.14 41.18
C THR A 182 12.50 -27.65 40.99
#